data_AF-A0A1E1XA70-F1
#
_entry.id   AF-A0A1E1XA70-F1
#
_cell.length_a   1.000
_cell.length_b   1.000
_cell.length_c   1.000
_cell.angle_alpha   90.00
_cell.angle_beta   90.00
_cell.angle_gamma   90.00
#
_symmetry.space_group_name_H-M   'P 1'
#
loop_
_entity.id
_entity.type
_entity.pdbx_description
1 polymer ?
#
loop_
_entity_poly.entity_id
_entity_poly.type
_entity_poly.pdbx_seq_one_letter_code
_entity_poly.pdbx_strand_id
1 'polypeptide(L)'
;MGNTGSGSKRDRAYSTDTDTPSSPGKDERAFEFTTGGSRRSRFIYQASLDDADDYPSFRKGDSDMRPRASTMEGSGGGGQGKPTLPTVFKWEGGGKDVSISGTFTNWKPIPMVHSHGDFVVILDVPEGDHQYKFMVDGQWVHDQNEPTVDNDMGTKNNLINVKQSDFEVFEALAMDSVSSGSGTQSVSGSPPGDYGQEVPQAKPYEKTSG
;
A
#
# COMPACT_ATOMS: atom_id res chain seq x y z
N MET A 1 46.98 -20.71 48.59
CA MET A 1 47.65 -20.72 47.27
C MET A 1 46.53 -20.68 46.23
N GLY A 2 46.14 -19.59 45.56
CA GLY A 2 46.86 -18.39 45.20
C GLY A 2 47.47 -18.54 43.82
N ASN A 3 46.73 -18.24 42.74
CA ASN A 3 47.22 -17.37 41.67
C ASN A 3 46.08 -16.82 40.79
N THR A 4 46.22 -15.54 40.48
CA THR A 4 45.37 -14.62 39.74
C THR A 4 45.85 -14.47 38.30
N GLY A 5 44.93 -14.26 37.37
CA GLY A 5 45.23 -13.83 35.99
C GLY A 5 44.27 -12.74 35.54
N SER A 6 44.81 -11.53 35.38
CA SER A 6 44.25 -10.26 34.88
C SER A 6 43.40 -10.40 33.61
N GLY A 7 42.26 -9.72 33.48
CA GLY A 7 42.13 -8.32 33.00
C GLY A 7 41.46 -8.36 31.61
N SER A 8 40.42 -7.62 31.25
CA SER A 8 40.06 -6.24 31.58
C SER A 8 38.54 -6.06 31.55
N LYS A 9 38.03 -5.26 32.48
CA LYS A 9 36.64 -4.78 32.52
C LYS A 9 36.41 -3.80 31.36
N ARG A 10 35.29 -3.95 30.64
CA ARG A 10 34.75 -2.90 29.77
C ARG A 10 33.45 -2.43 30.40
N ASP A 11 33.52 -1.28 31.04
CA ASP A 11 32.39 -0.59 31.66
C ASP A 11 31.30 -0.31 30.61
N ARG A 12 30.06 -0.73 30.91
CA ARG A 12 28.87 -0.25 30.20
C ARG A 12 28.55 1.13 30.76
N ALA A 13 28.95 2.17 30.05
CA ALA A 13 28.47 3.51 30.31
C ALA A 13 26.98 3.60 29.92
N TYR A 14 26.15 3.91 30.90
CA TYR A 14 24.79 4.38 30.78
C TYR A 14 24.86 5.83 30.28
N SER A 15 24.40 6.12 29.05
CA SER A 15 24.20 7.50 28.57
C SER A 15 22.71 7.72 28.39
N THR A 16 22.10 8.34 29.39
CA THR A 16 20.89 9.14 29.24
C THR A 16 21.32 10.50 28.69
N ASP A 17 21.12 10.72 27.39
CA ASP A 17 21.19 12.05 26.80
C ASP A 17 19.90 12.29 26.00
N THR A 18 18.94 12.87 26.72
CA THR A 18 17.90 13.72 26.16
C THR A 18 18.54 15.04 25.75
N ASP A 19 18.78 15.25 24.45
CA ASP A 19 19.03 16.59 23.92
C ASP A 19 18.35 16.75 22.56
N THR A 20 17.18 17.38 22.59
CA THR A 20 16.53 17.96 21.43
C THR A 20 17.26 19.26 21.05
N PRO A 21 17.66 19.50 19.79
CA PRO A 21 18.28 20.77 19.43
C PRO A 21 17.28 21.92 19.61
N SER A 22 17.65 22.92 20.40
CA SER A 22 16.86 24.14 20.60
C SER A 22 16.89 25.02 19.35
N SER A 23 15.72 25.53 18.96
CA SER A 23 15.56 26.53 17.90
C SER A 23 16.41 27.77 18.20
N PRO A 24 17.09 28.38 17.20
CA PRO A 24 17.88 29.58 17.41
C PRO A 24 17.00 30.74 17.93
N GLY A 25 17.30 31.19 19.14
CA GLY A 25 16.71 32.39 19.72
C GLY A 25 17.12 33.63 18.94
N LYS A 26 16.18 34.57 18.82
CA LYS A 26 16.45 35.95 18.39
C LYS A 26 17.55 36.51 19.29
N ASP A 27 18.72 36.80 18.70
CA ASP A 27 19.71 37.84 19.12
C ASP A 27 21.17 37.46 18.77
N GLU A 28 21.41 36.87 17.59
CA GLU A 28 22.72 36.95 16.95
C GLU A 28 22.59 37.56 15.54
N ARG A 29 23.41 38.58 15.30
CA ARG A 29 23.34 39.53 14.18
C ARG A 29 23.41 38.83 12.82
N ALA A 30 22.36 38.97 12.04
CA ALA A 30 22.32 38.59 10.63
C ALA A 30 23.09 39.64 9.78
N PHE A 31 24.12 39.17 9.08
CA PHE A 31 24.79 39.77 7.91
C PHE A 31 25.38 41.18 8.06
N GLU A 32 26.71 41.24 8.06
CA GLU A 32 27.48 42.47 7.92
C GLU A 32 27.62 42.84 6.43
N PHE A 33 27.11 44.01 6.04
CA PHE A 33 27.18 44.52 4.68
C PHE A 33 28.44 45.38 4.53
N THR A 34 29.56 44.79 4.14
CA THR A 34 30.79 45.57 3.86
C THR A 34 30.72 46.15 2.45
N THR A 35 30.50 47.46 2.38
CA THR A 35 30.65 48.28 1.18
C THR A 35 32.13 48.56 0.90
N GLY A 36 32.61 48.19 -0.29
CA GLY A 36 33.82 48.78 -0.88
C GLY A 36 34.68 47.81 -1.70
N GLY A 37 34.75 48.04 -3.02
CA GLY A 37 35.91 47.54 -3.80
C GLY A 37 35.65 47.00 -5.21
N SER A 38 35.11 47.83 -6.11
CA SER A 38 35.45 47.91 -7.55
C SER A 38 35.79 46.62 -8.31
N ARG A 39 34.88 46.20 -9.22
CA ARG A 39 35.25 45.97 -10.63
C ARG A 39 34.01 46.13 -11.51
N ARG A 40 34.05 47.18 -12.34
CA ARG A 40 33.11 47.43 -13.44
C ARG A 40 33.09 46.20 -14.35
N SER A 41 31.91 45.64 -14.62
CA SER A 41 31.66 45.03 -15.92
C SER A 41 30.25 45.36 -16.38
N ARG A 42 30.25 45.87 -17.59
CA ARG A 42 29.17 46.47 -18.38
C ARG A 42 28.13 45.40 -18.68
N PHE A 43 26.85 45.72 -18.52
CA PHE A 43 25.77 44.92 -19.09
C PHE A 43 26.03 44.72 -20.59
N ILE A 44 26.20 43.47 -21.01
CA ILE A 44 26.25 43.08 -22.42
C ILE A 44 25.13 42.07 -22.63
N TYR A 45 24.09 42.52 -23.32
CA TYR A 45 23.22 41.65 -24.11
C TYR A 45 24.10 40.93 -25.14
N GLN A 46 24.05 39.61 -25.19
CA GLN A 46 24.61 38.86 -26.31
C GLN A 46 23.59 37.83 -26.81
N ALA A 47 23.39 37.90 -28.12
CA ALA A 47 22.36 37.27 -28.91
C ALA A 47 22.58 35.75 -29.06
N SER A 48 21.48 35.06 -29.36
CA SER A 48 21.45 33.68 -29.83
C SER A 48 22.38 33.47 -31.01
N LEU A 49 23.31 32.52 -30.88
CA LEU A 49 23.98 31.92 -32.02
C LEU A 49 24.11 30.42 -31.76
N ASP A 50 23.61 29.66 -32.72
CA ASP A 50 23.49 28.21 -32.84
C ASP A 50 24.57 27.39 -32.14
N ASP A 51 24.13 26.47 -31.27
CA ASP A 51 24.75 25.16 -31.16
C ASP A 51 23.68 24.13 -31.52
N ALA A 52 23.78 23.62 -32.74
CA ALA A 52 22.94 22.59 -33.29
C ALA A 52 23.45 21.25 -32.78
N ASP A 53 23.05 20.87 -31.57
CA ASP A 53 23.14 19.48 -31.14
C ASP A 53 21.93 18.71 -31.67
N ASP A 54 22.25 17.72 -32.52
CA ASP A 54 21.38 16.79 -33.22
C ASP A 54 20.53 15.96 -32.23
N TYR A 55 19.41 16.53 -31.78
CA TYR A 55 18.39 15.80 -31.03
C TYR A 55 17.41 15.13 -32.01
N PRO A 56 17.22 13.81 -31.94
CA PRO A 56 16.19 13.16 -32.73
C PRO A 56 14.83 13.66 -32.24
N SER A 57 14.16 14.42 -33.09
CA SER A 57 12.78 14.86 -32.89
C SER A 57 11.85 13.64 -32.87
N PHE A 58 11.41 13.23 -31.68
CA PHE A 58 10.15 12.52 -31.54
C PHE A 58 9.11 13.44 -30.90
N ARG A 59 7.99 13.51 -31.61
CA ARG A 59 6.92 14.46 -31.42
C ARG A 59 6.17 14.24 -30.11
N LYS A 60 5.70 15.37 -29.57
CA LYS A 60 4.57 15.54 -28.64
C LYS A 60 3.57 14.37 -28.68
N GLY A 61 3.53 13.61 -27.58
CA GLY A 61 2.50 12.63 -27.27
C GLY A 61 2.23 12.69 -25.78
N ASP A 62 0.97 12.96 -25.42
CA ASP A 62 0.40 12.82 -24.08
C ASP A 62 0.86 11.48 -23.46
N SER A 63 1.40 11.50 -22.23
CA SER A 63 1.61 10.34 -21.29
C SER A 63 2.98 10.27 -20.59
N ASP A 64 3.38 11.28 -19.81
CA ASP A 64 4.38 11.07 -18.73
C ASP A 64 3.69 10.65 -17.42
N MET A 65 2.72 9.72 -17.51
CA MET A 65 2.43 8.83 -16.39
C MET A 65 3.62 7.87 -16.34
N ARG A 66 4.44 7.98 -15.29
CA ARG A 66 5.43 6.94 -14.97
C ARG A 66 4.78 5.58 -15.19
N PRO A 67 5.38 4.67 -15.99
CA PRO A 67 4.83 3.33 -16.13
C PRO A 67 4.79 2.74 -14.74
N ARG A 68 3.56 2.55 -14.25
CA ARG A 68 3.32 1.83 -13.01
C ARG A 68 3.91 0.44 -13.22
N ALA A 69 4.61 -0.08 -12.23
CA ALA A 69 5.21 -1.40 -12.34
C ALA A 69 4.12 -2.42 -12.74
N SER A 70 4.12 -2.84 -14.00
CA SER A 70 3.27 -3.91 -14.50
C SER A 70 3.73 -5.18 -13.78
N THR A 71 2.94 -5.62 -12.81
CA THR A 71 3.25 -6.83 -12.05
C THR A 71 2.50 -7.99 -12.67
N MET A 72 2.75 -8.30 -13.95
CA MET A 72 2.34 -9.58 -14.54
C MET A 72 3.23 -9.94 -15.73
N GLU A 73 4.31 -10.67 -15.45
CA GLU A 73 4.77 -11.74 -16.33
C GLU A 73 5.16 -12.96 -15.49
N GLY A 74 4.13 -13.69 -15.05
CA GLY A 74 4.26 -15.09 -14.69
C GLY A 74 4.12 -15.93 -15.95
N SER A 75 5.23 -16.49 -16.40
CA SER A 75 5.33 -17.38 -17.56
C SER A 75 4.51 -18.67 -17.39
N GLY A 76 3.77 -19.05 -18.45
CA GLY A 76 3.78 -20.44 -18.94
C GLY A 76 2.57 -21.31 -18.63
N GLY A 77 1.61 -21.36 -19.56
CA GLY A 77 0.58 -22.39 -19.59
C GLY A 77 -0.41 -22.23 -20.73
N GLY A 78 -0.02 -22.63 -21.94
CA GLY A 78 -0.94 -22.73 -23.07
C GLY A 78 -2.02 -23.77 -22.80
N GLY A 79 -3.18 -23.30 -22.33
CA GLY A 79 -4.41 -24.08 -22.21
C GLY A 79 -5.58 -23.14 -22.45
N GLN A 80 -6.47 -23.49 -23.37
CA GLN A 80 -7.73 -22.77 -23.56
C GLN A 80 -8.62 -23.00 -22.33
N GLY A 81 -8.38 -22.22 -21.27
CA GLY A 81 -9.12 -22.23 -20.03
C GLY A 81 -9.40 -20.79 -19.58
N LYS A 82 -10.44 -20.61 -18.77
CA LYS A 82 -10.70 -19.32 -18.11
C LYS A 82 -9.45 -18.90 -17.31
N PRO A 83 -9.11 -17.60 -17.24
CA PRO A 83 -8.00 -17.15 -16.41
C PRO A 83 -8.23 -17.61 -14.96
N THR A 84 -7.21 -18.22 -14.38
CA THR A 84 -7.20 -18.62 -12.96
C THR A 84 -6.37 -17.63 -12.17
N LEU A 85 -6.83 -17.35 -10.96
CA LEU A 85 -6.32 -16.30 -10.12
C LEU A 85 -5.94 -16.87 -8.74
N PRO A 86 -4.73 -16.56 -8.22
CA PRO A 86 -4.27 -17.13 -6.97
C PRO A 86 -5.09 -16.57 -5.79
N THR A 87 -5.90 -17.44 -5.19
CA THR A 87 -6.86 -17.08 -4.14
C THR A 87 -6.44 -17.70 -2.82
N VAL A 88 -6.45 -16.91 -1.75
CA VAL A 88 -6.07 -17.34 -0.40
C VAL A 88 -7.30 -17.84 0.34
N PHE A 89 -7.23 -19.06 0.88
CA PHE A 89 -8.21 -19.61 1.80
C PHE A 89 -7.57 -19.77 3.18
N LYS A 90 -8.23 -19.23 4.20
CA LYS A 90 -7.79 -19.29 5.60
C LYS A 90 -8.87 -19.92 6.46
N TRP A 91 -8.45 -20.70 7.46
CA TRP A 91 -9.30 -21.27 8.49
C TRP A 91 -8.70 -21.00 9.87
N GLU A 92 -9.46 -20.31 10.73
CA GLU A 92 -9.02 -19.88 12.08
C GLU A 92 -9.60 -20.77 13.20
N GLY A 93 -10.50 -21.71 12.87
CA GLY A 93 -11.25 -22.50 13.85
C GLY A 93 -10.48 -23.64 14.53
N GLY A 94 -9.15 -23.68 14.39
CA GLY A 94 -8.30 -24.77 14.87
C GLY A 94 -8.61 -26.13 14.22
N GLY A 95 -7.96 -27.19 14.72
CA GLY A 95 -8.08 -28.55 14.19
C GLY A 95 -6.72 -29.26 14.18
N LYS A 96 -6.70 -30.57 13.94
CA LYS A 96 -5.46 -31.32 13.70
C LYS A 96 -5.21 -31.47 12.21
N ASP A 97 -6.23 -31.93 11.49
CA ASP A 97 -6.19 -32.15 10.05
C ASP A 97 -7.29 -31.34 9.39
N VAL A 98 -6.89 -30.29 8.66
CA VAL A 98 -7.81 -29.40 7.95
C VAL A 98 -7.58 -29.51 6.45
N SER A 99 -8.66 -29.73 5.72
CA SER A 99 -8.67 -29.72 4.26
C SER A 99 -9.81 -28.88 3.72
N ILE A 100 -9.65 -28.36 2.51
CA ILE A 100 -10.67 -27.59 1.80
C ILE A 100 -11.11 -28.34 0.55
N SER A 101 -12.41 -28.30 0.28
CA SER A 101 -13.01 -28.77 -0.97
C SER A 101 -13.91 -27.70 -1.54
N GLY A 102 -13.94 -27.56 -2.87
CA GLY A 102 -14.85 -26.61 -3.51
C GLY A 102 -15.08 -26.91 -4.97
N THR A 103 -15.83 -26.03 -5.65
CA THR A 103 -16.14 -26.18 -7.08
C THR A 103 -14.88 -26.15 -7.94
N PHE A 104 -13.85 -25.40 -7.54
CA PHE A 104 -12.55 -25.33 -8.22
C PHE A 104 -11.71 -26.62 -8.10
N THR A 105 -11.95 -27.46 -7.09
CA THR A 105 -11.27 -28.77 -6.93
C THR A 105 -12.14 -29.96 -7.35
N ASN A 106 -13.33 -29.72 -7.91
CA ASN A 106 -14.36 -30.74 -8.09
C ASN A 106 -14.66 -31.48 -6.77
N TRP A 107 -14.73 -30.75 -5.66
CA TRP A 107 -14.96 -31.26 -4.30
C TRP A 107 -13.92 -32.25 -3.76
N LYS A 108 -12.76 -32.36 -4.42
CA LYS A 108 -11.63 -33.14 -3.89
C LYS A 108 -10.98 -32.39 -2.72
N PRO A 109 -10.74 -33.06 -1.57
CA PRO A 109 -10.14 -32.43 -0.40
C PRO A 109 -8.67 -32.14 -0.67
N ILE A 110 -8.28 -30.89 -0.45
CA ILE A 110 -6.89 -30.42 -0.49
C ILE A 110 -6.46 -30.12 0.94
N PRO A 111 -5.40 -30.76 1.46
CA PRO A 111 -4.90 -30.47 2.80
C PRO A 111 -4.35 -29.04 2.88
N MET A 112 -4.67 -28.34 3.96
CA MET A 112 -4.19 -27.00 4.23
C MET A 112 -2.92 -27.03 5.08
N VAL A 113 -2.11 -25.97 4.97
CA VAL A 113 -0.87 -25.86 5.74
C VAL A 113 -1.17 -25.19 7.08
N HIS A 114 -0.82 -25.85 8.18
CA HIS A 114 -0.95 -25.30 9.53
C HIS A 114 0.16 -24.28 9.81
N SER A 115 -0.23 -23.11 10.32
CA SER A 115 0.66 -22.02 10.76
C SER A 115 0.43 -21.73 12.26
N HIS A 116 0.67 -20.50 12.72
CA HIS A 116 0.59 -20.08 14.12
C HIS A 116 -0.86 -19.88 14.59
N GLY A 117 -1.70 -20.92 14.49
CA GLY A 117 -3.11 -20.90 14.91
C GLY A 117 -4.10 -20.98 13.76
N ASP A 118 -3.66 -20.72 12.53
CA ASP A 118 -4.49 -20.75 11.33
C ASP A 118 -4.02 -21.82 10.34
N PHE A 119 -4.95 -22.29 9.52
CA PHE A 119 -4.68 -23.13 8.37
C PHE A 119 -4.85 -22.31 7.09
N VAL A 120 -3.87 -22.36 6.19
CA VAL A 120 -3.87 -21.56 4.96
C VAL A 120 -3.55 -22.42 3.74
N VAL A 121 -4.19 -22.12 2.61
CA VAL A 121 -3.80 -22.62 1.30
C VAL A 121 -4.03 -21.54 0.24
N ILE A 122 -3.17 -21.51 -0.78
CA ILE A 122 -3.31 -20.63 -1.94
C ILE A 122 -3.61 -21.54 -3.14
N LEU A 123 -4.71 -21.27 -3.83
CA LEU A 123 -5.17 -22.08 -4.96
C LEU A 123 -5.48 -21.18 -6.15
N ASP A 124 -5.13 -21.64 -7.34
CA ASP A 124 -5.51 -20.97 -8.59
C ASP A 124 -6.98 -21.27 -8.88
N VAL A 125 -7.83 -20.27 -8.69
CA VAL A 125 -9.29 -20.37 -8.84
C VAL A 125 -9.72 -19.59 -10.08
N PRO A 126 -10.54 -20.15 -10.98
CA PRO A 126 -11.09 -19.39 -12.11
C PRO A 126 -11.86 -18.14 -11.64
N GLU A 127 -11.95 -17.14 -12.50
CA GLU A 127 -12.84 -16.00 -12.23
C GLU A 127 -14.32 -16.45 -12.16
N GLY A 128 -15.03 -15.98 -11.13
CA GLY A 128 -16.45 -16.25 -10.91
C GLY A 128 -16.83 -16.61 -9.48
N ASP A 129 -18.07 -17.09 -9.32
CA ASP A 129 -18.62 -17.56 -8.05
C ASP A 129 -18.22 -19.02 -7.78
N HIS A 130 -17.63 -19.24 -6.61
CA HIS A 130 -17.15 -20.56 -6.19
C HIS A 130 -17.69 -20.91 -4.81
N GLN A 131 -18.21 -22.13 -4.69
CA GLN A 131 -18.61 -22.68 -3.41
C GLN A 131 -17.49 -23.55 -2.85
N TYR A 132 -17.28 -23.47 -1.54
CA TYR A 132 -16.29 -24.28 -0.85
C TYR A 132 -16.73 -24.64 0.57
N LYS A 133 -16.03 -25.60 1.17
CA LYS A 133 -16.27 -26.07 2.52
C LYS A 133 -14.99 -26.66 3.12
N PHE A 134 -14.85 -26.52 4.43
CA PHE A 134 -13.73 -27.10 5.15
C PHE A 134 -14.10 -28.46 5.74
N MET A 135 -13.15 -29.38 5.74
CA MET A 135 -13.21 -30.62 6.49
C MET A 135 -12.14 -30.56 7.58
N VAL A 136 -12.59 -30.45 8.83
CA VAL A 136 -11.75 -30.33 10.03
C VAL A 136 -11.92 -31.60 10.84
N ASP A 137 -10.83 -32.35 11.05
CA ASP A 137 -10.83 -33.61 11.81
C ASP A 137 -11.91 -34.61 11.34
N GLY A 138 -12.18 -34.62 10.02
CA GLY A 138 -13.18 -35.46 9.38
C GLY A 138 -14.63 -34.95 9.45
N GLN A 139 -14.88 -33.74 9.97
CA GLN A 139 -16.19 -33.10 10.02
C GLN A 139 -16.28 -31.94 9.02
N TRP A 140 -17.39 -31.87 8.28
CA TRP A 140 -17.65 -30.79 7.34
C TRP A 140 -18.14 -29.54 8.06
N VAL A 141 -17.35 -28.48 8.04
CA VAL A 141 -17.62 -27.20 8.68
C VAL A 141 -17.52 -26.07 7.66
N HIS A 142 -18.28 -25.00 7.90
CA HIS A 142 -18.20 -23.76 7.12
C HIS A 142 -17.68 -22.66 8.04
N ASP A 143 -17.03 -21.67 7.46
CA ASP A 143 -16.67 -20.45 8.19
C ASP A 143 -17.93 -19.59 8.38
N GLN A 144 -18.13 -19.07 9.59
CA GLN A 144 -19.26 -18.21 9.93
C GLN A 144 -18.99 -16.73 9.62
N ASN A 145 -17.72 -16.36 9.45
CA ASN A 145 -17.31 -14.99 9.13
C ASN A 145 -17.41 -14.70 7.64
N GLU A 146 -17.39 -15.75 6.82
CA GLU A 146 -17.43 -15.65 5.35
C GLU A 146 -18.86 -15.83 4.82
N PRO A 147 -19.19 -15.27 3.65
CA PRO A 147 -20.49 -15.46 3.02
C PRO A 147 -20.84 -16.94 2.85
N THR A 148 -22.10 -17.31 3.12
CA THR A 148 -22.60 -18.69 2.99
C THR A 148 -23.78 -18.78 2.04
N VAL A 149 -23.90 -19.92 1.36
CA VAL A 149 -25.04 -20.31 0.53
C VAL A 149 -25.61 -21.64 1.01
N ASP A 150 -26.94 -21.77 1.00
CA ASP A 150 -27.61 -23.03 1.31
C ASP A 150 -27.44 -24.01 0.13
N ASN A 151 -27.00 -25.22 0.43
CA ASN A 151 -26.88 -26.32 -0.51
C ASN A 151 -28.20 -27.12 -0.57
N ASP A 152 -28.45 -27.79 -1.69
CA ASP A 152 -29.67 -28.57 -1.97
C ASP A 152 -29.92 -29.71 -0.94
N MET A 153 -28.89 -30.09 -0.19
CA MET A 153 -28.95 -31.11 0.87
C MET A 153 -29.23 -30.54 2.27
N GLY A 154 -29.60 -29.25 2.38
CA GLY A 154 -29.89 -28.60 3.66
C GLY A 154 -28.64 -28.30 4.51
N THR A 155 -27.47 -28.28 3.88
CA THR A 155 -26.20 -27.88 4.54
C THR A 155 -25.72 -26.56 3.97
N LYS A 156 -24.90 -25.81 4.71
CA LYS A 156 -24.31 -24.56 4.22
C LYS A 156 -22.91 -24.79 3.65
N ASN A 157 -22.62 -24.10 2.57
CA ASN A 157 -21.29 -23.96 1.97
C ASN A 157 -20.88 -22.49 2.03
N ASN A 158 -19.58 -22.20 2.07
CA ASN A 158 -19.10 -20.84 1.88
C ASN A 158 -19.10 -20.47 0.40
N LEU A 159 -19.29 -19.18 0.11
CA LEU A 159 -19.29 -18.61 -1.23
C LEU A 159 -18.18 -17.57 -1.32
N ILE A 160 -17.32 -17.70 -2.32
CA ILE A 160 -16.31 -16.70 -2.68
C ILE A 160 -16.55 -16.24 -4.11
N ASN A 161 -16.44 -14.94 -4.34
CA ASN A 161 -16.48 -14.35 -5.68
C ASN A 161 -15.07 -13.89 -6.03
N VAL A 162 -14.48 -14.51 -7.05
CA VAL A 162 -13.12 -14.22 -7.51
C VAL A 162 -13.24 -13.32 -8.74
N LYS A 163 -12.69 -12.10 -8.67
CA LYS A 163 -12.68 -11.15 -9.79
C LYS A 163 -11.28 -10.81 -10.22
N GLN A 164 -11.11 -10.45 -11.49
CA GLN A 164 -9.83 -9.91 -11.97
C GLN A 164 -9.44 -8.60 -11.25
N SER A 165 -10.43 -7.78 -10.88
CA SER A 165 -10.26 -6.50 -10.17
C SER A 165 -9.54 -6.65 -8.83
N ASP A 166 -9.63 -7.81 -8.18
CA ASP A 166 -9.03 -8.06 -6.87
C ASP A 166 -7.50 -8.17 -6.96
N PHE A 167 -6.97 -8.36 -8.16
CA PHE A 167 -5.54 -8.47 -8.45
C PHE A 167 -4.94 -7.17 -8.98
N GLU A 168 -5.78 -6.25 -9.46
CA GLU A 168 -5.39 -4.90 -9.85
C GLU A 168 -5.46 -3.97 -8.64
N VAL A 169 -4.30 -3.64 -8.06
CA VAL A 169 -4.21 -2.94 -6.76
C VAL A 169 -5.06 -1.67 -6.68
N PHE A 170 -5.15 -0.87 -7.75
CA PHE A 170 -5.95 0.37 -7.73
C PHE A 170 -7.44 0.11 -7.78
N GLU A 171 -7.85 -0.94 -8.48
CA GLU A 171 -9.25 -1.32 -8.60
C GLU A 171 -9.73 -1.96 -7.29
N ALA A 172 -8.93 -2.85 -6.71
CA ALA A 172 -9.18 -3.44 -5.40
C ALA A 172 -9.37 -2.35 -4.32
N LEU A 173 -8.43 -1.39 -4.24
CA LEU A 173 -8.54 -0.29 -3.29
C LEU A 173 -9.77 0.59 -3.53
N ALA A 174 -10.15 0.81 -4.79
CA ALA A 174 -11.36 1.56 -5.12
C ALA A 174 -12.63 0.81 -4.67
N MET A 175 -12.70 -0.51 -4.87
CA MET A 175 -13.83 -1.34 -4.41
C MET A 175 -13.95 -1.38 -2.89
N ASP A 176 -12.84 -1.46 -2.15
CA ASP A 176 -12.86 -1.47 -0.69
C ASP A 176 -13.30 -0.12 -0.09
N SER A 177 -12.95 0.98 -0.78
CA SER A 177 -13.33 2.34 -0.35
C SER A 177 -14.83 2.58 -0.39
N VAL A 178 -15.55 1.95 -1.34
CA VAL A 178 -17.01 2.08 -1.45
C VAL A 178 -17.75 1.13 -0.51
N SER A 179 -17.21 -0.06 -0.25
CA SER A 179 -17.85 -1.09 0.58
C SER A 179 -17.79 -0.78 2.08
N SER A 180 -16.74 -0.07 2.51
CA SER A 180 -16.54 0.30 3.92
C SER A 180 -17.54 1.33 4.46
N GLY A 181 -18.47 1.86 3.63
CA GLY A 181 -19.47 2.85 4.04
C GLY A 181 -18.89 4.16 4.61
N SER A 182 -17.56 4.29 4.62
CA SER A 182 -16.84 5.49 4.99
C SER A 182 -16.94 6.42 3.80
N GLY A 183 -18.10 7.06 3.68
CA GLY A 183 -18.27 8.19 2.79
C GLY A 183 -17.13 9.15 3.04
N THR A 184 -16.16 9.16 2.13
CA THR A 184 -15.00 10.04 2.14
C THR A 184 -14.56 10.41 3.56
N GLN A 185 -13.97 9.47 4.32
CA GLN A 185 -12.89 9.94 5.19
C GLN A 185 -11.76 10.33 4.26
N SER A 186 -11.95 11.47 3.61
CA SER A 186 -10.89 12.22 3.00
C SER A 186 -9.85 12.29 4.09
N VAL A 187 -8.73 11.61 3.89
CA VAL A 187 -7.43 11.98 4.47
C VAL A 187 -7.06 13.35 3.91
N SER A 188 -7.97 14.31 4.09
CA SER A 188 -7.79 15.69 3.76
C SER A 188 -6.87 16.19 4.85
N GLY A 189 -5.68 16.66 4.47
CA GLY A 189 -4.89 17.50 5.35
C GLY A 189 -5.62 18.80 5.74
N SER A 190 -6.85 19.01 5.26
CA SER A 190 -7.71 20.09 5.70
C SER A 190 -8.14 19.91 7.16
N PRO A 191 -8.08 20.98 7.96
CA PRO A 191 -8.64 21.04 9.30
C PRO A 191 -10.06 20.47 9.41
N PRO A 192 -10.46 19.92 10.57
CA PRO A 192 -11.85 19.50 10.79
C PRO A 192 -12.83 20.65 10.53
N GLY A 193 -13.85 20.41 9.70
CA GLY A 193 -14.90 21.39 9.41
C GLY A 193 -15.65 21.10 8.12
N ASP A 194 -16.86 21.65 8.01
CA ASP A 194 -17.64 21.59 6.78
C ASP A 194 -17.04 22.55 5.74
N TYR A 195 -16.45 22.00 4.69
CA TYR A 195 -16.02 22.78 3.54
C TYR A 195 -17.15 22.80 2.50
N GLY A 196 -17.70 23.98 2.27
CA GLY A 196 -18.62 24.23 1.16
C GLY A 196 -17.86 24.56 -0.13
N GLN A 197 -18.54 24.39 -1.27
CA GLN A 197 -18.09 24.97 -2.55
C GLN A 197 -18.56 26.42 -2.72
N GLU A 198 -19.08 27.04 -1.67
CA GLU A 198 -19.54 28.42 -1.70
C GLU A 198 -18.36 29.35 -1.87
N VAL A 199 -18.40 30.16 -2.95
CA VAL A 199 -17.42 31.20 -3.17
C VAL A 199 -17.52 32.20 -2.00
N PRO A 200 -16.42 32.47 -1.26
CA PRO A 200 -16.47 33.42 -0.15
C PRO A 200 -17.01 34.76 -0.63
N GLN A 201 -18.08 35.24 0.02
CA GLN A 201 -18.58 36.58 -0.30
C GLN A 201 -17.56 37.62 0.19
N ALA A 202 -17.14 38.50 -0.73
CA ALA A 202 -16.28 39.62 -0.39
C ALA A 202 -16.99 40.49 0.66
N LYS A 203 -16.44 40.54 1.88
CA LYS A 203 -16.96 41.40 2.94
C LYS A 203 -16.53 42.84 2.63
N PRO A 204 -17.45 43.79 2.36
CA PRO A 204 -17.10 45.14 1.94
C PRO A 204 -16.39 45.99 3.03
N TYR A 205 -16.20 45.45 4.24
CA TYR A 205 -15.63 46.17 5.39
C TYR A 205 -14.28 45.65 5.87
N GLU A 206 -13.71 44.61 5.25
CA GLU A 206 -12.33 44.20 5.56
C GLU A 206 -11.34 45.12 4.81
N LYS A 207 -10.82 46.11 5.53
CA LYS A 207 -9.69 46.92 5.04
C LYS A 207 -8.45 46.02 4.99
N THR A 208 -7.91 45.80 3.80
CA THR A 208 -6.53 45.33 3.62
C THR A 208 -5.59 46.35 4.24
N SER A 209 -4.99 45.99 5.38
CA SER A 209 -3.84 46.75 5.88
C SER A 209 -2.68 46.47 4.94
N GLY A 210 -2.25 47.50 4.22
CA GLY A 210 -0.95 47.52 3.53
C GLY A 210 0.20 47.62 4.52
#